data_AF-A0A2U1Q5E0-F1
#
_entry.id   AF-A0A2U1Q5E0-F1
#
_cell.length_a   1.000
_cell.length_b   1.000
_cell.length_c   1.000
_cell.angle_alpha   90.00
_cell.angle_beta   90.00
_cell.angle_gamma   90.00
#
_symmetry.space_group_name_H-M   'P 1'
#
loop_
_entity.id
_entity.type
_entity.pdbx_description
1 polymer ?
#
loop_
_entity_poly.entity_id
_entity_poly.type
_entity_poly.pdbx_seq_one_letter_code
_entity_poly.pdbx_strand_id
1 'polypeptide(L)'
;MAHLDYSPDSNMLFVGEGNFSYSMSICITLGSGANMTVTSYDTTKDLREKYPDAWANIRLLTDSGATVLHGVDARKMSEHPSLRDLILCFFSLASCSKHRELVCGFFLNAVPMLSPEGQCHVTHKRKPPFNQWHIPKLASECGLGLTDCADFNIEDYPGYDNKRGDGERADKRFPLGKCCKYKFVKEFGVDALCSKVSLFST
;
A
#
# COMPACT_ATOMS: atom_id res chain seq x y z
N MET A 1 -18.92 10.57 4.36
CA MET A 1 -17.75 10.79 3.48
C MET A 1 -16.54 10.31 4.25
N ALA A 2 -15.68 9.52 3.61
CA ALA A 2 -14.40 9.14 4.19
C ALA A 2 -13.66 10.42 4.60
N HIS A 3 -13.18 10.49 5.84
CA HIS A 3 -12.13 11.44 6.15
C HIS A 3 -10.87 10.92 5.46
N LEU A 4 -10.54 11.46 4.29
CA LEU A 4 -9.27 11.15 3.66
C LEU A 4 -8.17 11.83 4.46
N ASP A 5 -7.17 11.06 4.87
CA ASP A 5 -5.96 11.59 5.52
C ASP A 5 -5.04 12.32 4.54
N TYR A 6 -5.52 12.59 3.33
CA TYR A 6 -4.77 13.06 2.18
C TYR A 6 -5.42 14.32 1.62
N SER A 7 -4.59 15.29 1.27
CA SER A 7 -5.01 16.45 0.48
C SER A 7 -4.64 16.25 -0.99
N PRO A 8 -5.25 16.99 -1.93
CA PRO A 8 -4.83 17.00 -3.32
C PRO A 8 -3.34 17.37 -3.53
N ASP A 9 -2.76 18.13 -2.59
CA ASP A 9 -1.35 18.54 -2.61
C ASP A 9 -0.38 17.48 -2.08
N SER A 10 -0.90 16.37 -1.55
CA SER A 10 -0.08 15.27 -1.03
C SER A 10 0.49 14.43 -2.17
N ASN A 11 1.81 14.27 -2.20
CA ASN A 11 2.46 13.29 -3.07
C ASN A 11 2.16 11.87 -2.56
N MET A 12 1.51 11.04 -3.37
CA MET A 12 1.03 9.71 -2.97
C MET A 12 1.61 8.63 -3.87
N LEU A 13 2.00 7.51 -3.26
CA LEU A 13 2.44 6.29 -3.93
C LEU A 13 1.56 5.12 -3.54
N PHE A 14 0.85 4.60 -4.51
CA PHE A 14 0.06 3.39 -4.37
C PHE A 14 0.91 2.20 -4.81
N VAL A 15 1.11 1.25 -3.91
CA VAL A 15 1.98 0.09 -4.12
C VAL A 15 1.15 -1.18 -4.16
N GLY A 16 1.28 -1.93 -5.26
CA GLY A 16 0.66 -3.24 -5.40
C GLY A 16 -0.81 -3.19 -5.82
N GLU A 17 -1.18 -2.23 -6.66
CA GLU A 17 -2.51 -2.22 -7.28
C GLU A 17 -2.71 -3.45 -8.16
N GLY A 18 -3.90 -4.05 -8.04
CA GLY A 18 -4.39 -5.10 -8.95
C GLY A 18 -5.06 -4.47 -10.16
N ASN A 19 -6.39 -4.28 -10.08
CA ASN A 19 -7.17 -3.66 -11.15
C ASN A 19 -7.22 -2.12 -11.09
N PHE A 20 -6.40 -1.48 -10.24
CA PHE A 20 -6.29 -0.01 -10.11
C PHE A 20 -7.53 0.73 -9.59
N SER A 21 -8.59 0.01 -9.19
CA SER A 21 -9.86 0.62 -8.78
C SER A 21 -9.80 1.34 -7.43
N TYR A 22 -8.90 0.94 -6.54
CA TYR A 22 -8.71 1.60 -5.24
C TYR A 22 -8.13 3.00 -5.42
N SER A 23 -7.02 3.10 -6.17
CA SER A 23 -6.39 4.39 -6.48
C SER A 23 -7.33 5.27 -7.29
N MET A 24 -8.08 4.70 -8.25
CA MET A 24 -9.07 5.48 -9.01
C MET A 24 -10.14 6.10 -8.10
N SER A 25 -10.63 5.35 -7.10
CA SER A 25 -11.60 5.87 -6.13
C SER A 25 -11.07 7.09 -5.37
N ILE A 26 -9.80 7.04 -4.96
CA ILE A 26 -9.13 8.16 -4.28
C ILE A 26 -8.93 9.33 -5.23
N CYS A 27 -8.50 9.07 -6.48
CA CYS A 27 -8.35 10.09 -7.51
C CYS A 27 -9.65 10.86 -7.76
N ILE A 28 -10.79 10.15 -7.85
CA ILE A 28 -12.11 10.77 -7.98
C ILE A 28 -12.42 11.66 -6.78
N THR A 29 -12.15 11.17 -5.57
CA THR A 29 -12.45 11.91 -4.34
C THR A 29 -11.59 13.16 -4.19
N LEU A 30 -10.34 13.11 -4.65
CA LEU A 30 -9.43 14.26 -4.66
C LEU A 30 -9.65 15.20 -5.86
N GLY A 31 -10.35 14.74 -6.90
CA GLY A 31 -10.62 15.49 -8.13
C GLY A 31 -9.40 15.64 -9.07
N SER A 32 -8.27 15.03 -8.75
CA SER A 32 -7.04 15.07 -9.55
C SER A 32 -6.14 13.88 -9.23
N GLY A 33 -5.40 13.41 -10.23
CA GLY A 33 -4.36 12.40 -10.12
C GLY A 33 -2.94 12.97 -10.18
N ALA A 34 -2.76 14.28 -10.36
CA ALA A 34 -1.46 14.89 -10.66
C ALA A 34 -0.33 14.54 -9.66
N ASN A 35 -0.66 14.36 -8.38
CA ASN A 35 0.29 14.01 -7.33
C ASN A 35 0.26 12.52 -6.96
N MET A 36 -0.36 11.68 -7.78
CA MET A 36 -0.46 10.23 -7.58
C MET A 36 0.51 9.49 -8.49
N THR A 37 1.36 8.68 -7.88
CA THR A 37 2.08 7.60 -8.56
C THR A 37 1.44 6.28 -8.19
N VAL A 38 0.94 5.53 -9.16
CA VAL A 38 0.16 4.31 -8.96
C VAL A 38 0.89 3.13 -9.58
N THR A 39 1.19 2.11 -8.77
CA THR A 39 2.08 1.03 -9.18
C THR A 39 1.48 -0.36 -8.99
N SER A 40 1.78 -1.26 -9.93
CA SER A 40 1.48 -2.70 -9.83
C SER A 40 2.75 -3.53 -9.78
N TYR A 41 2.71 -4.65 -9.06
CA TYR A 41 3.73 -5.70 -9.17
C TYR A 41 3.67 -6.40 -10.54
N ASP A 42 2.44 -6.65 -11.00
CA ASP A 42 2.17 -7.26 -12.30
C ASP A 42 2.65 -6.37 -13.44
N THR A 43 3.23 -7.00 -14.47
CA THR A 43 3.61 -6.33 -15.72
C THR A 43 2.36 -5.99 -16.53
N THR A 44 2.50 -5.14 -17.55
CA THR A 44 1.43 -4.88 -18.51
C THR A 44 0.82 -6.14 -19.12
N LYS A 45 1.64 -7.18 -19.35
CA LYS A 45 1.17 -8.46 -19.88
C LYS A 45 0.33 -9.19 -18.83
N ASP A 46 0.84 -9.31 -17.61
CA ASP A 46 0.15 -9.99 -16.52
C ASP A 46 -1.20 -9.33 -16.21
N LEU A 47 -1.26 -8.00 -16.21
CA LEU A 47 -2.50 -7.24 -16.01
C LEU A 47 -3.55 -7.54 -17.08
N ARG A 48 -3.16 -7.66 -18.36
CA ARG A 48 -4.09 -8.02 -19.45
C ARG A 48 -4.71 -9.39 -19.25
N GLU A 49 -3.93 -10.33 -18.75
CA GLU A 49 -4.37 -11.70 -18.54
C GLU A 49 -5.21 -11.82 -17.26
N LYS A 50 -4.81 -11.12 -16.19
CA LYS A 50 -5.42 -11.24 -14.86
C LYS A 50 -6.62 -10.31 -14.64
N TYR A 51 -6.62 -9.10 -15.20
CA TYR A 51 -7.59 -8.04 -14.85
C TYR A 51 -8.10 -7.32 -16.10
N PRO A 52 -9.13 -7.85 -16.79
CA PRO A 52 -9.68 -7.22 -17.99
C PRO A 52 -10.18 -5.78 -17.76
N ASP A 53 -10.61 -5.47 -16.53
CA ASP A 53 -11.12 -4.16 -16.10
C ASP A 53 -10.03 -3.13 -15.75
N ALA A 54 -8.77 -3.57 -15.54
CA ALA A 54 -7.69 -2.68 -15.12
C ALA A 54 -7.44 -1.53 -16.10
N TRP A 55 -7.59 -1.77 -17.40
CA TRP A 55 -7.29 -0.79 -18.44
C TRP A 55 -8.20 0.44 -18.41
N ALA A 56 -9.46 0.27 -18.04
CA ALA A 56 -10.38 1.39 -17.88
C ALA A 56 -9.91 2.30 -16.74
N ASN A 57 -9.54 1.71 -15.60
CA ASN A 57 -9.04 2.45 -14.44
C ASN A 57 -7.67 3.11 -14.71
N ILE A 58 -6.73 2.39 -15.35
CA ILE A 58 -5.41 2.93 -15.73
C ILE A 58 -5.57 4.13 -16.66
N ARG A 59 -6.45 4.04 -17.66
CA ARG A 59 -6.72 5.14 -18.58
C ARG A 59 -7.28 6.34 -17.83
N LEU A 60 -8.30 6.16 -16.99
CA LEU A 60 -8.91 7.25 -16.24
C LEU A 60 -7.93 7.90 -15.26
N LEU A 61 -7.08 7.11 -14.61
CA LEU A 61 -6.00 7.61 -13.75
C LEU A 61 -5.01 8.49 -14.55
N THR A 62 -4.57 8.00 -15.71
CA THR A 62 -3.65 8.72 -16.60
C THR A 62 -4.27 10.01 -17.13
N ASP A 63 -5.52 9.95 -17.58
CA ASP A 63 -6.30 11.10 -18.07
C ASP A 63 -6.50 12.14 -16.94
N SER A 64 -6.50 11.70 -15.67
CA SER A 64 -6.56 12.56 -14.48
C SER A 64 -5.19 13.08 -14.02
N GLY A 65 -4.11 12.75 -14.75
CA GLY A 65 -2.74 13.22 -14.48
C GLY A 65 -1.89 12.31 -13.60
N ALA A 66 -2.36 11.12 -13.23
CA ALA A 66 -1.56 10.18 -12.44
C ALA A 66 -0.44 9.55 -13.25
N THR A 67 0.70 9.32 -12.59
CA THR A 67 1.79 8.51 -13.13
C THR A 67 1.51 7.04 -12.84
N VAL A 68 1.42 6.19 -13.86
CA VAL A 68 1.19 4.75 -13.71
C VAL A 68 2.44 3.96 -14.06
N LEU A 69 2.91 3.11 -13.14
CA LEU A 69 4.08 2.24 -13.33
C LEU A 69 3.73 0.77 -13.10
N HIS A 70 4.42 -0.13 -13.79
CA HIS A 70 4.20 -1.58 -13.72
C HIS A 70 5.51 -2.31 -13.40
N GLY A 71 5.41 -3.53 -12.86
CA GLY A 71 6.61 -4.32 -12.50
C GLY A 71 7.33 -3.82 -11.24
N VAL A 72 6.66 -3.05 -10.38
CA VAL A 72 7.27 -2.50 -9.16
C VAL A 72 7.15 -3.51 -8.02
N ASP A 73 8.28 -4.08 -7.60
CA ASP A 73 8.35 -4.93 -6.40
C ASP A 73 8.44 -4.06 -5.14
N ALA A 74 7.45 -4.17 -4.27
CA ALA A 74 7.40 -3.47 -2.98
C ALA A 74 8.64 -3.70 -2.10
N ARG A 75 9.37 -4.80 -2.32
CA ARG A 75 10.61 -5.14 -1.58
C ARG A 75 11.87 -4.57 -2.22
N LYS A 76 11.75 -3.88 -3.35
CA LYS A 76 12.84 -3.22 -4.08
C LYS A 76 12.51 -1.78 -4.49
N MET A 77 11.33 -1.27 -4.10
CA MET A 77 10.83 0.02 -4.56
C MET A 77 11.72 1.21 -4.13
N SER A 78 12.52 1.05 -3.06
CA SER A 78 13.48 2.09 -2.64
C SER A 78 14.65 2.28 -3.61
N GLU A 79 14.89 1.30 -4.48
CA GLU A 79 15.90 1.37 -5.54
C GLU A 79 15.38 2.12 -6.78
N HIS A 80 14.07 2.36 -6.87
CA HIS A 80 13.46 2.98 -8.04
C HIS A 80 13.74 4.50 -8.03
N PRO A 81 14.46 5.05 -9.03
CA PRO A 81 14.95 6.43 -8.98
C PRO A 81 13.83 7.48 -8.95
N SER A 82 12.65 7.13 -9.48
CA SER A 82 11.48 8.03 -9.59
C SER A 82 10.49 7.95 -8.43
N LEU A 83 10.71 7.10 -7.42
CA LEU A 83 9.78 6.95 -6.28
C LEU A 83 10.36 7.63 -5.03
N ARG A 84 10.06 8.91 -4.81
CA ARG A 84 10.48 9.69 -3.62
C ARG A 84 9.36 10.55 -3.04
N ASP A 85 9.38 10.74 -1.72
CA ASP A 85 8.55 11.70 -0.95
C ASP A 85 7.05 11.40 -0.91
N LEU A 86 6.68 10.16 -0.57
CA LEU A 86 5.34 9.64 -0.86
C LEU A 86 4.61 9.12 0.38
N ILE A 87 3.30 9.38 0.44
CA ILE A 87 2.39 8.58 1.24
C ILE A 87 2.28 7.20 0.60
N LEU A 88 2.81 6.18 1.27
CA LEU A 88 2.84 4.82 0.75
C LEU A 88 1.56 4.07 1.13
N CYS A 89 0.69 3.79 0.16
CA CYS A 89 -0.53 3.00 0.35
C CYS A 89 -0.28 1.56 -0.10
N PHE A 90 -0.21 0.62 0.85
CA PHE A 90 -0.04 -0.81 0.55
C PHE A 90 -1.29 -1.60 0.94
N PHE A 91 -1.88 -2.28 -0.05
CA PHE A 91 -3.09 -3.06 0.13
C PHE A 91 -2.77 -4.54 0.36
N SER A 92 -2.55 -4.89 1.62
CA SER A 92 -2.00 -6.18 2.00
C SER A 92 -3.11 -7.21 2.28
N LEU A 93 -3.82 -7.68 1.25
CA LEU A 93 -4.93 -8.65 1.44
C LEU A 93 -4.63 -10.10 1.05
N ALA A 94 -3.44 -10.39 0.52
CA ALA A 94 -3.04 -11.77 0.22
C ALA A 94 -3.01 -12.62 1.51
N SER A 95 -3.24 -13.93 1.40
CA SER A 95 -3.49 -14.86 2.53
C SER A 95 -2.42 -15.95 2.71
N CYS A 96 -1.20 -15.72 2.25
CA CYS A 96 -0.13 -16.73 2.24
C CYS A 96 0.87 -16.53 3.39
N SER A 97 1.55 -17.60 3.83
CA SER A 97 2.62 -17.54 4.84
C SER A 97 3.76 -16.59 4.47
N LYS A 98 4.04 -16.41 3.18
CA LYS A 98 5.03 -15.46 2.64
C LYS A 98 4.64 -13.99 2.81
N HIS A 99 3.43 -13.71 3.30
CA HIS A 99 2.93 -12.35 3.40
C HIS A 99 3.60 -11.53 4.51
N ARG A 100 4.04 -12.14 5.62
CA ARG A 100 4.83 -11.39 6.62
C ARG A 100 6.15 -10.89 6.04
N GLU A 101 6.83 -11.71 5.25
CA GLU A 101 8.07 -11.33 4.56
C GLU A 101 7.82 -10.19 3.56
N LEU A 102 6.70 -10.25 2.81
CA LEU A 102 6.31 -9.19 1.90
C LEU A 102 6.06 -7.87 2.64
N VAL A 103 5.25 -7.89 3.70
CA VAL A 103 4.93 -6.70 4.52
C VAL A 103 6.20 -6.12 5.16
N CYS A 104 7.06 -6.98 5.73
CA CYS A 104 8.33 -6.57 6.31
C CYS A 104 9.26 -5.95 5.26
N GLY A 105 9.43 -6.61 4.11
CA GLY A 105 10.24 -6.09 3.00
C GLY A 105 9.71 -4.77 2.44
N PHE A 106 8.38 -4.61 2.37
CA PHE A 106 7.74 -3.32 2.06
C PHE A 106 8.11 -2.26 3.10
N PHE A 107 7.98 -2.54 4.41
CA PHE A 107 8.32 -1.56 5.44
C PHE A 107 9.81 -1.16 5.41
N LEU A 108 10.72 -2.13 5.23
CA LEU A 108 12.15 -1.87 5.10
C LEU A 108 12.48 -0.96 3.90
N ASN A 109 11.71 -1.06 2.81
CA ASN A 109 11.84 -0.16 1.65
C ASN A 109 11.12 1.17 1.85
N ALA A 110 10.01 1.18 2.58
CA ALA A 110 9.24 2.38 2.87
C ALA A 110 10.05 3.39 3.69
N VAL A 111 10.75 2.91 4.73
CA VAL A 111 11.51 3.76 5.65
C VAL A 111 12.49 4.71 4.94
N PRO A 112 13.41 4.27 4.05
CA PRO A 112 14.29 5.22 3.36
C PRO A 112 13.57 6.16 2.40
N MET A 113 12.37 5.82 1.92
CA MET A 113 11.60 6.63 0.95
C MET A 113 10.72 7.72 1.59
N LEU A 114 10.33 7.55 2.85
CA LEU A 114 9.52 8.53 3.56
C LEU A 114 10.34 9.81 3.85
N SER A 115 9.74 10.98 3.66
CA SER A 115 10.29 12.22 4.21
C SER A 115 10.17 12.21 5.75
N PRO A 116 10.77 13.17 6.48
CA PRO A 116 10.61 13.24 7.94
C PRO A 116 9.14 13.31 8.40
N GLU A 117 8.28 13.96 7.61
CA GLU A 117 6.84 14.09 7.87
C GLU A 117 6.00 13.08 7.08
N GLY A 118 6.67 12.21 6.31
CA GLY A 118 6.05 11.21 5.46
C GLY A 118 5.30 10.15 6.26
N GLN A 119 4.23 9.63 5.64
CA GLN A 119 3.36 8.64 6.27
C GLN A 119 3.30 7.37 5.44
N CYS A 120 3.28 6.22 6.10
CA CYS A 120 3.02 4.93 5.48
C CYS A 120 1.66 4.42 5.92
N HIS A 121 0.81 4.05 4.96
CA HIS A 121 -0.56 3.64 5.17
C HIS A 121 -0.74 2.19 4.71
N VAL A 122 -1.15 1.30 5.61
CA VAL A 122 -1.36 -0.12 5.29
C VAL A 122 -2.79 -0.51 5.63
N THR A 123 -3.53 -1.01 4.66
CA THR A 123 -4.86 -1.57 4.90
C THR A 123 -4.77 -3.08 5.07
N HIS A 124 -5.27 -3.61 6.19
CA HIS A 124 -5.18 -5.03 6.51
C HIS A 124 -6.39 -5.57 7.29
N LYS A 125 -6.64 -6.87 7.17
CA LYS A 125 -7.72 -7.58 7.87
C LYS A 125 -7.42 -7.73 9.35
N ARG A 126 -8.46 -7.58 10.19
CA ARG A 126 -8.37 -7.69 11.66
C ARG A 126 -8.99 -8.94 12.27
N LYS A 127 -9.55 -9.83 11.45
CA LYS A 127 -10.09 -11.11 11.92
C LYS A 127 -9.10 -12.25 11.66
N PRO A 128 -9.15 -13.33 12.46
CA PRO A 128 -8.40 -14.55 12.19
C PRO A 128 -8.66 -15.09 10.78
N PRO A 129 -7.64 -15.71 10.15
CA PRO A 129 -6.27 -15.89 10.65
C PRO A 129 -5.37 -14.66 10.46
N PHE A 130 -5.83 -13.61 9.78
CA PHE A 130 -5.01 -12.47 9.34
C PHE A 130 -4.51 -11.59 10.48
N ASN A 131 -5.28 -11.46 11.56
CA ASN A 131 -4.88 -10.68 12.73
C ASN A 131 -3.59 -11.18 13.42
N GLN A 132 -3.22 -12.43 13.19
CA GLN A 132 -1.98 -13.03 13.71
C GLN A 132 -0.72 -12.46 13.07
N TRP A 133 -0.86 -11.63 12.03
CA TRP A 133 0.30 -11.04 11.35
C TRP A 133 0.87 -9.84 12.09
N HIS A 134 0.11 -9.29 13.05
CA HIS A 134 0.56 -8.22 13.93
C HIS A 134 1.24 -7.08 13.17
N ILE A 135 0.54 -6.51 12.17
CA ILE A 135 1.05 -5.44 11.28
C ILE A 135 1.76 -4.31 12.07
N PRO A 136 1.22 -3.79 13.19
CA PRO A 136 1.92 -2.76 13.97
C PRO A 136 3.26 -3.22 14.54
N LYS A 137 3.37 -4.49 14.96
CA LYS A 137 4.62 -5.05 15.46
C LYS A 137 5.66 -5.17 14.35
N LEU A 138 5.25 -5.64 13.17
CA LEU A 138 6.12 -5.72 12.00
C LEU A 138 6.64 -4.33 11.57
N ALA A 139 5.78 -3.32 11.61
CA ALA A 139 6.15 -1.94 11.30
C ALA A 139 7.21 -1.42 12.28
N SER A 140 6.99 -1.61 13.59
CA SER A 140 7.92 -1.18 14.64
C SER A 140 9.28 -1.89 14.54
N GLU A 141 9.30 -3.20 14.26
CA GLU A 141 10.54 -3.95 14.00
C GLU A 141 11.33 -3.39 12.80
N CYS A 142 10.65 -2.73 11.85
CA CYS A 142 11.26 -2.07 10.70
C CYS A 142 11.64 -0.59 10.96
N GLY A 143 11.30 0.00 12.11
CA GLY A 143 11.56 1.40 12.44
C GLY A 143 10.41 2.38 12.09
N LEU A 144 9.18 1.87 12.06
CA LEU A 144 7.97 2.66 11.84
C LEU A 144 7.05 2.60 13.07
N GLY A 145 6.68 3.77 13.59
CA GLY A 145 5.78 3.92 14.73
C GLY A 145 4.32 4.07 14.28
N LEU A 146 3.40 3.34 14.92
CA LEU A 146 1.97 3.49 14.68
C LEU A 146 1.46 4.81 15.26
N THR A 147 0.78 5.61 14.46
CA THR A 147 0.20 6.90 14.89
C THR A 147 -1.32 6.90 14.87
N ASP A 148 -1.93 6.13 13.97
CA ASP A 148 -3.38 6.02 13.90
C ASP A 148 -3.81 4.65 13.33
N CYS A 149 -5.04 4.24 13.66
CA CYS A 149 -5.67 3.02 13.17
C CYS A 149 -7.18 3.25 13.02
N ALA A 150 -7.64 3.47 11.79
CA ALA A 150 -9.05 3.67 11.48
C ALA A 150 -9.69 2.39 10.91
N ASP A 151 -10.99 2.21 11.13
CA ASP A 151 -11.76 1.16 10.46
C ASP A 151 -11.81 1.44 8.95
N PHE A 152 -11.63 0.41 8.14
CA PHE A 152 -11.75 0.48 6.68
C PHE A 152 -13.14 -0.02 6.26
N ASN A 153 -13.93 0.86 5.65
CA ASN A 153 -15.20 0.50 5.02
C ASN A 153 -15.09 0.67 3.51
N ILE A 154 -15.47 -0.34 2.74
CA ILE A 154 -15.40 -0.28 1.27
C ILE A 154 -16.34 0.79 0.69
N GLU A 155 -17.44 1.08 1.37
CA GLU A 155 -18.45 2.07 0.96
C GLU A 155 -17.90 3.50 0.93
N ASP A 156 -16.82 3.75 1.67
CA ASP A 156 -16.09 5.02 1.66
C ASP A 156 -15.26 5.23 0.38
N TYR A 157 -15.16 4.20 -0.48
CA TYR A 157 -14.37 4.19 -1.70
C TYR A 157 -15.25 3.85 -2.92
N PRO A 158 -15.98 4.83 -3.49
CA PRO A 158 -16.82 4.62 -4.66
C PRO A 158 -16.05 4.02 -5.82
N GLY A 159 -16.60 2.94 -6.40
CA GLY A 159 -15.99 2.24 -7.54
C GLY A 159 -14.85 1.28 -7.19
N TYR A 160 -14.40 1.20 -5.92
CA TYR A 160 -13.39 0.23 -5.52
C TYR A 160 -13.94 -1.21 -5.63
N ASP A 161 -13.24 -2.04 -6.41
CA ASP A 161 -13.51 -3.47 -6.56
C ASP A 161 -12.32 -4.29 -6.04
N ASN A 162 -12.46 -4.89 -4.86
CA ASN A 162 -11.36 -5.59 -4.20
C ASN A 162 -11.04 -6.94 -4.87
N LYS A 163 -9.82 -7.08 -5.39
CA LYS A 163 -9.33 -8.27 -6.11
C LYS A 163 -8.31 -9.07 -5.31
N ARG A 164 -8.27 -10.40 -5.51
CA ARG A 164 -7.39 -11.31 -4.75
C ARG A 164 -5.90 -11.08 -4.98
N GLY A 165 -5.52 -10.48 -6.11
CA GLY A 165 -4.15 -10.05 -6.37
C GLY A 165 -3.24 -11.12 -7.01
N ASP A 166 -3.60 -12.41 -6.94
CA ASP A 166 -2.74 -13.48 -7.46
C ASP A 166 -3.48 -14.81 -7.74
N GLY A 167 -2.84 -15.68 -8.52
CA GLY A 167 -3.31 -17.00 -8.93
C GLY A 167 -4.45 -16.99 -9.96
N GLU A 168 -4.98 -18.17 -10.29
CA GLU A 168 -6.10 -18.32 -11.26
C GLU A 168 -7.37 -17.55 -10.87
N ARG A 169 -7.47 -17.15 -9.61
CA ARG A 169 -8.59 -16.38 -9.06
C ARG A 169 -8.22 -14.93 -8.79
N ALA A 170 -7.14 -14.41 -9.38
CA ALA A 170 -6.65 -13.05 -9.16
C ALA A 170 -7.76 -11.99 -9.28
N ASP A 171 -8.60 -12.09 -10.31
CA ASP A 171 -9.71 -11.16 -10.58
C ASP A 171 -10.97 -11.36 -9.71
N LYS A 172 -11.03 -12.43 -8.92
CA LYS A 172 -12.22 -12.69 -8.12
C LYS A 172 -12.21 -11.84 -6.86
N ARG A 173 -13.37 -11.30 -6.52
CA ARG A 173 -13.64 -10.71 -5.20
C ARG A 173 -13.42 -11.72 -4.07
N PHE A 174 -13.31 -11.18 -2.88
CA PHE A 174 -13.28 -11.95 -1.64
C PHE A 174 -13.89 -11.16 -0.49
N PRO A 175 -14.41 -11.84 0.54
CA PRO A 175 -14.94 -11.17 1.71
C PRO A 175 -13.83 -10.38 2.42
N LEU A 176 -14.01 -9.06 2.55
CA LEU A 176 -13.12 -8.20 3.31
C LEU A 176 -13.27 -8.45 4.81
N GLY A 177 -14.51 -8.55 5.31
CA GLY A 177 -14.76 -8.58 6.75
C GLY A 177 -14.29 -7.30 7.43
N LYS A 178 -13.92 -7.37 8.71
CA LYS A 178 -13.38 -6.20 9.43
C LYS A 178 -11.92 -5.96 9.00
N CYS A 179 -11.68 -4.80 8.41
CA CYS A 179 -10.35 -4.32 8.01
C CYS A 179 -10.06 -2.99 8.73
N CYS A 180 -8.77 -2.69 8.90
CA CYS A 180 -8.32 -1.37 9.34
C CYS A 180 -7.27 -0.82 8.41
N LYS A 181 -7.20 0.50 8.37
CA LYS A 181 -6.14 1.28 7.76
C LYS A 181 -5.23 1.77 8.88
N TYR A 182 -4.00 1.28 8.90
CA TYR A 182 -2.96 1.69 9.82
C TYR A 182 -2.16 2.83 9.23
N LYS A 183 -1.83 3.84 10.04
CA LYS A 183 -0.98 4.96 9.67
C LYS A 183 0.30 4.93 10.51
N PHE A 184 1.43 4.91 9.83
CA PHE A 184 2.76 4.85 10.40
C PHE A 184 3.61 6.06 10.01
N VAL A 185 4.56 6.43 10.87
CA VAL A 185 5.60 7.44 10.59
C VAL A 185 6.96 6.89 10.98
N LYS A 186 8.05 7.54 10.54
CA LYS A 186 9.40 7.17 11.00
C LYS A 186 9.52 7.36 12.51
N GLU A 187 10.11 6.38 13.18
CA GLU A 187 10.54 6.58 14.57
C GLU A 187 11.81 7.46 14.58
N PHE A 188 11.78 8.58 15.31
CA PHE A 188 12.93 9.46 15.49
C PHE A 188 13.57 9.24 16.87
N GLY A 189 14.85 8.80 16.89
CA GLY A 189 15.77 9.04 18.02
C GLY A 189 16.06 7.86 18.98
N VAL A 190 17.37 7.61 19.14
CA VAL A 190 18.15 6.83 20.14
C VAL A 190 17.76 5.36 20.41
N ASP A 191 16.49 5.04 20.68
CA ASP A 191 16.07 3.69 21.06
C ASP A 191 16.08 2.70 19.88
N ALA A 192 15.94 3.22 18.66
CA ALA A 192 16.06 2.46 17.41
C ALA A 192 17.48 1.92 17.15
N LEU A 193 18.51 2.49 17.78
CA LEU A 193 19.89 1.98 17.72
C LEU A 193 20.16 0.93 18.80
N CYS A 194 19.68 1.14 20.03
CA CYS A 194 19.91 0.20 21.13
C CYS A 194 19.23 -1.17 20.91
N SER A 195 18.11 -1.21 20.19
CA SER A 195 17.37 -2.45 19.90
C SER A 195 17.86 -3.20 18.65
N LYS A 196 18.73 -2.58 17.82
CA LYS A 196 19.24 -3.20 16.58
C LYS A 196 20.66 -3.77 16.68
N VAL A 197 21.42 -3.40 17.71
CA VAL A 197 22.78 -3.97 17.95
C VAL A 197 22.71 -5.42 18.45
N SER A 198 21.59 -5.87 19.02
CA SER A 198 21.43 -7.22 19.56
C SER A 198 20.94 -8.27 18.55
N LEU A 199 20.54 -7.89 17.33
CA LEU A 199 19.97 -8.81 16.33
C LEU A 199 20.99 -9.37 15.32
N PHE A 200 22.25 -8.91 15.36
CA PHE A 200 23.33 -9.39 14.47
C PHE A 200 24.57 -9.92 15.21
N SER A 201 24.46 -10.15 16.52
CA SER A 201 25.49 -10.82 17.31
C SER A 201 24.99 -12.17 17.85
N THR A 202 24.84 -13.15 16.96
CA THR A 202 25.06 -14.58 17.25
C THR A 202 25.16 -15.36 15.96
#